data_AF-A1BGW5-F1
#
_entry.id   AF-A1BGW5-F1
#
_cell.length_a   1.000
_cell.length_b   1.000
_cell.length_c   1.000
_cell.angle_alpha   90.00
_cell.angle_beta   90.00
_cell.angle_gamma   90.00
#
_symmetry.space_group_name_H-M   'P 1'
#
loop_
_entity.id
_entity.type
_entity.pdbx_description
1 polymer ?
#
loop_
_entity_poly.entity_id
_entity_poly.type
_entity_poly.pdbx_seq_one_letter_code
_entity_poly.pdbx_strand_id
1 'polypeptide(L)'
;MMPAAKISEDKITAIRSALEDGHYREVSRLVGIAGIDRKTLLNWLKRGEREKSGLYRDLYLAVEQAEAKAEEFHLKNIKTASAKNWFASAWYLERKHPERWAKRDPGPGDDGPKDEVVVIG
;
A
#
# COMPACT_ATOMS: atom_id res chain seq x y z
N MET A 1 -8.37 -32.67 -1.64
CA MET A 1 -8.44 -31.58 -2.64
C MET A 1 -9.75 -30.85 -2.42
N MET A 2 -9.72 -29.60 -1.95
CA MET A 2 -10.96 -28.83 -1.76
C MET A 2 -11.59 -28.58 -3.14
N PRO A 3 -12.93 -28.66 -3.28
CA PRO A 3 -13.59 -28.35 -4.54
C PRO A 3 -13.23 -26.94 -4.99
N ALA A 4 -13.13 -26.73 -6.31
CA ALA A 4 -12.81 -25.42 -6.87
C ALA A 4 -13.81 -24.39 -6.31
N ALA A 5 -13.30 -23.44 -5.54
CA ALA A 5 -14.12 -22.38 -4.98
C ALA A 5 -14.86 -21.67 -6.13
N LYS A 6 -16.17 -21.49 -6.01
CA LYS A 6 -16.98 -20.68 -6.93
C LYS A 6 -17.03 -19.24 -6.42
N ILE A 7 -16.97 -18.26 -7.32
CA ILE A 7 -17.20 -16.85 -6.99
C ILE A 7 -18.66 -16.63 -6.63
N SER A 8 -18.92 -15.80 -5.62
CA SER A 8 -20.25 -15.39 -5.16
C SER A 8 -20.19 -13.98 -4.58
N GLU A 9 -21.34 -13.31 -4.49
CA GLU A 9 -21.44 -11.96 -3.92
C GLU A 9 -20.96 -11.89 -2.47
N ASP A 10 -21.25 -12.91 -1.65
CA ASP A 10 -20.77 -13.00 -0.27
C ASP A 10 -19.23 -12.97 -0.19
N LYS A 11 -18.57 -13.68 -1.12
CA LYS A 11 -17.11 -13.72 -1.20
C LYS A 11 -16.54 -12.38 -1.62
N ILE A 12 -17.19 -11.72 -2.59
CA ILE A 12 -16.80 -10.37 -3.03
C ILE A 12 -16.89 -9.40 -1.85
N THR A 13 -17.98 -9.45 -1.09
CA THR A 13 -18.20 -8.59 0.08
C THR A 13 -17.18 -8.84 1.17
N ALA A 14 -16.89 -10.09 1.50
CA ALA A 14 -15.88 -10.46 2.51
C ALA A 14 -14.48 -10.00 2.10
N ILE A 15 -14.10 -10.17 0.82
CA ILE A 15 -12.81 -9.72 0.29
C ILE A 15 -12.71 -8.19 0.34
N ARG A 16 -13.75 -7.49 -0.11
CA ARG A 16 -13.79 -6.02 -0.09
C ARG A 16 -13.59 -5.48 1.33
N SER A 17 -14.36 -5.98 2.29
CA SER A 17 -14.27 -5.53 3.69
C SER A 17 -12.87 -5.74 4.26
N ALA A 18 -12.26 -6.91 4.01
CA ALA A 18 -10.93 -7.20 4.52
C ALA A 18 -9.85 -6.27 3.95
N LEU A 19 -10.00 -5.81 2.70
CA LEU A 19 -9.06 -4.89 2.04
C LEU A 19 -9.30 -3.43 2.43
N GLU A 20 -10.55 -3.03 2.70
CA GLU A 20 -10.88 -1.69 3.20
C GLU A 20 -10.20 -1.41 4.55
N ASP A 21 -9.99 -2.44 5.37
CA ASP A 21 -9.26 -2.34 6.64
C ASP A 21 -7.73 -2.21 6.47
N GLY A 22 -7.22 -2.15 5.23
CA GLY A 22 -5.81 -1.92 4.93
C GLY A 22 -4.93 -3.18 4.90
N HIS A 23 -5.54 -4.36 4.87
CA HIS A 23 -4.79 -5.59 4.63
C HIS A 23 -4.26 -5.64 3.20
N TYR A 24 -2.97 -5.96 3.02
CA TYR A 24 -2.38 -6.19 1.69
C TYR A 24 -3.10 -7.32 0.92
N ARG A 25 -3.07 -7.30 -0.42
CA ARG A 25 -3.53 -8.41 -1.29
C ARG A 25 -3.01 -9.78 -0.87
N GLU A 26 -1.82 -9.83 -0.26
CA GLU A 26 -1.23 -11.06 0.31
C GLU A 26 -1.80 -11.47 1.67
N VAL A 27 -2.32 -10.53 2.46
CA VAL A 27 -2.99 -10.75 3.75
C VAL A 27 -4.46 -11.17 3.56
N SER A 28 -5.04 -11.04 2.36
CA SER A 28 -6.23 -11.81 1.97
C SER A 28 -6.02 -13.34 2.09
N ARG A 29 -4.79 -13.82 2.32
CA ARG A 29 -4.51 -15.17 2.80
C ARG A 29 -5.18 -15.51 4.15
N LEU A 30 -5.47 -14.51 4.99
CA LEU A 30 -6.20 -14.64 6.26
C LEU A 30 -7.73 -14.71 6.08
N VAL A 31 -8.23 -14.82 4.84
CA VAL A 31 -9.62 -15.17 4.50
C VAL A 31 -9.89 -16.65 4.86
N GLY A 32 -9.61 -17.02 6.12
CA GLY A 32 -10.27 -18.12 6.82
C GLY A 32 -11.79 -17.91 6.94
N ILE A 33 -12.31 -16.80 6.40
CA ILE A 33 -13.74 -16.47 6.29
C ILE A 33 -14.35 -17.02 4.99
N ALA A 34 -13.59 -17.33 3.92
CA ALA A 34 -14.18 -17.76 2.64
C ALA A 34 -13.54 -18.98 1.94
N GLY A 35 -12.45 -19.54 2.48
CA GLY A 35 -11.89 -20.80 1.98
C GLY A 35 -11.34 -20.73 0.54
N ILE A 36 -10.73 -19.59 0.16
CA ILE A 36 -10.20 -19.35 -1.19
C ILE A 36 -8.68 -19.30 -1.13
N ASP A 37 -8.01 -20.04 -2.02
CA ASP A 37 -6.56 -19.99 -2.17
C ASP A 37 -6.09 -18.71 -2.89
N ARG A 38 -4.86 -18.25 -2.59
CA ARG A 38 -4.24 -17.07 -3.22
C ARG A 38 -4.24 -17.16 -4.74
N LYS A 39 -3.92 -18.32 -5.29
CA LYS A 39 -3.86 -18.53 -6.75
C LYS A 39 -5.25 -18.33 -7.37
N THR A 40 -6.29 -18.78 -6.68
CA THR A 40 -7.68 -18.62 -7.11
C THR A 40 -8.08 -17.14 -7.14
N LEU A 41 -7.80 -16.39 -6.08
CA LEU A 41 -8.09 -14.96 -6.03
C LEU A 41 -7.36 -14.20 -7.14
N LEU A 42 -6.06 -14.45 -7.33
CA LEU A 42 -5.29 -13.81 -8.40
C LEU A 42 -5.81 -14.14 -9.79
N ASN A 43 -6.24 -15.39 -10.02
CA ASN A 43 -6.85 -15.77 -11.29
C ASN A 43 -8.19 -15.06 -11.52
N TRP A 44 -9.01 -14.88 -10.47
CA TRP A 44 -10.25 -14.14 -10.55
C TRP A 44 -10.04 -12.66 -10.84
N LEU A 45 -9.06 -12.03 -10.20
CA LEU A 45 -8.71 -10.62 -10.46
C LEU A 45 -8.18 -10.42 -11.87
N LYS A 46 -7.25 -11.27 -12.34
CA LYS A 46 -6.75 -11.23 -13.73
C LYS A 46 -7.85 -11.42 -14.76
N ARG A 47 -8.86 -12.22 -14.43
CA ARG A 47 -10.04 -12.42 -15.27
C ARG A 47 -10.94 -11.18 -15.24
N GLY A 48 -11.26 -10.68 -14.06
CA GLY A 48 -12.10 -9.50 -13.86
C GLY A 48 -11.55 -8.21 -14.44
N GLU A 49 -10.23 -8.07 -14.51
CA GLU A 49 -9.55 -6.97 -15.19
C GLU A 49 -9.92 -6.91 -16.68
N ARG A 50 -10.09 -8.07 -17.32
CA ARG A 50 -10.36 -8.21 -18.77
C ARG A 50 -11.85 -8.21 -19.10
N GLU A 51 -12.71 -8.60 -18.17
CA GLU A 51 -14.15 -8.65 -18.36
C GLU A 51 -14.75 -7.24 -18.28
N LYS A 52 -15.80 -6.98 -19.07
CA LYS A 52 -16.51 -5.68 -19.05
C LYS A 52 -17.63 -5.63 -18.01
N SER A 53 -18.12 -6.78 -17.55
CA SER A 53 -19.25 -6.92 -16.63
C SER A 53 -19.28 -8.31 -16.00
N GLY A 54 -19.98 -8.46 -14.88
CA GLY A 54 -20.18 -9.74 -14.18
C GLY A 54 -19.31 -9.87 -12.93
N LEU A 55 -19.53 -10.93 -12.16
CA LEU A 55 -18.99 -11.08 -10.81
C LEU A 55 -17.46 -10.95 -10.71
N TYR A 56 -16.70 -11.39 -11.71
CA TYR A 56 -15.25 -11.23 -11.70
C TYR A 56 -14.86 -9.76 -11.90
N ARG A 57 -15.55 -9.04 -12.79
CA ARG A 57 -15.37 -7.59 -12.96
C ARG A 57 -15.75 -6.83 -11.70
N ASP A 58 -16.87 -7.20 -11.08
CA ASP A 58 -17.33 -6.56 -9.85
C ASP A 58 -16.34 -6.78 -8.71
N LEU A 59 -15.78 -7.99 -8.58
CA LEU A 59 -14.69 -8.27 -7.65
C LEU A 59 -13.47 -7.39 -7.92
N TYR A 60 -13.03 -7.30 -9.18
CA TYR A 60 -11.87 -6.49 -9.55
C TYR A 60 -12.06 -5.03 -9.16
N LEU A 61 -13.21 -4.44 -9.50
CA LEU A 61 -13.53 -3.05 -9.16
C LEU A 61 -13.64 -2.84 -7.65
N ALA A 62 -14.24 -3.80 -6.93
CA ALA A 62 -14.36 -3.73 -5.47
C ALA A 62 -12.99 -3.76 -4.78
N VAL A 63 -12.05 -4.57 -5.28
CA VAL A 63 -10.67 -4.63 -4.77
C VAL A 63 -9.93 -3.31 -5.03
N GLU A 64 -9.97 -2.79 -6.25
CA GLU A 64 -9.33 -1.51 -6.59
C GLU A 64 -9.89 -0.36 -5.74
N GLN A 65 -11.21 -0.34 -5.53
CA GLN A 65 -11.84 0.68 -4.69
C GLN A 65 -11.46 0.53 -3.21
N ALA A 66 -11.41 -0.69 -2.69
CA ALA A 66 -11.03 -0.96 -1.30
C ALA A 66 -9.59 -0.50 -1.02
N GLU A 67 -8.67 -0.77 -1.94
CA GLU A 67 -7.27 -0.36 -1.82
C GLU A 67 -7.10 1.15 -1.89
N ALA A 68 -7.83 1.82 -2.80
CA ALA A 68 -7.84 3.27 -2.86
C ALA A 68 -8.36 3.90 -1.54
N LYS A 69 -9.39 3.31 -0.92
CA LYS A 69 -9.90 3.77 0.38
C LYS A 69 -8.89 3.55 1.51
N ALA A 70 -8.22 2.40 1.54
CA ALA A 70 -7.19 2.12 2.53
C ALA A 70 -6.01 3.10 2.41
N GLU A 71 -5.56 3.39 1.18
CA GLU A 71 -4.53 4.39 0.94
C GLU A 71 -4.99 5.79 1.39
N GLU A 72 -6.22 6.20 1.03
CA GLU A 72 -6.80 7.47 1.47
C GLU A 72 -6.86 7.59 3.00
N PHE A 73 -7.24 6.51 3.69
CA PHE A 73 -7.25 6.46 5.15
C PHE A 73 -5.87 6.75 5.74
N HIS A 74 -4.82 6.09 5.24
CA HIS A 74 -3.46 6.34 5.71
C HIS A 74 -2.97 7.76 5.34
N LEU A 75 -3.30 8.27 4.16
CA LEU A 75 -2.99 9.65 3.77
C LEU A 75 -3.67 10.67 4.68
N LYS A 76 -4.94 10.43 5.08
CA LYS A 76 -5.65 11.27 6.07
C LYS A 76 -4.97 11.23 7.42
N ASN A 77 -4.49 10.08 7.86
CA ASN A 77 -3.74 9.94 9.12
C ASN A 77 -2.43 10.73 9.08
N ILE A 78 -1.68 10.64 7.98
CA ILE A 78 -0.44 11.42 7.77
C ILE A 78 -0.75 12.93 7.76
N LYS A 79 -1.78 13.35 7.00
CA LYS A 79 -2.23 14.76 6.97
C LYS A 79 -2.60 15.25 8.36
N THR A 80 -3.32 14.44 9.14
CA THR A 80 -3.72 14.81 10.52
C THR A 80 -2.50 14.90 11.44
N ALA A 81 -1.58 13.94 11.36
CA ALA A 81 -0.35 13.95 12.15
C ALA A 81 0.56 15.14 11.80
N SER A 82 0.60 15.54 10.52
CA SER A 82 1.43 16.67 10.07
C SER A 82 1.06 18.00 10.71
N ALA A 83 -0.19 18.17 11.16
CA ALA A 83 -0.60 19.39 11.85
C ALA A 83 0.13 19.59 13.20
N LYS A 84 0.62 18.51 13.81
CA LYS A 84 1.32 18.53 15.10
C LYS A 84 2.79 18.13 15.01
N ASN A 85 3.13 17.35 13.99
CA ASN A 85 4.46 16.79 13.82
C ASN A 85 4.93 16.95 12.37
N TRP A 86 5.87 17.87 12.16
CA TRP A 86 6.45 18.15 10.85
C TRP A 86 7.14 16.92 10.21
N PHE A 87 7.63 15.96 11.02
CA PHE A 87 8.23 14.72 10.51
C PHE A 87 7.26 13.93 9.63
N ALA A 88 5.94 14.00 9.87
CA ALA A 88 4.94 13.34 9.03
C ALA A 88 4.87 13.94 7.63
N SER A 89 4.96 15.28 7.51
CA SER A 89 5.06 15.96 6.20
C SER A 89 6.38 15.67 5.51
N ALA A 90 7.50 15.71 6.24
CA ALA A 90 8.82 15.41 5.69
C ALA A 90 8.88 13.98 5.14
N TRP A 91 8.45 12.98 5.93
CA TRP A 91 8.38 11.58 5.52
C TRP A 91 7.52 11.39 4.27
N TYR A 92 6.38 12.07 4.18
CA TYR A 92 5.51 11.98 3.00
C TYR A 92 6.19 12.56 1.76
N LEU A 93 6.80 13.74 1.87
CA LEU A 93 7.46 14.42 0.75
C LEU A 93 8.69 13.65 0.25
N GLU A 94 9.51 13.12 1.16
CA GLU A 94 10.67 12.27 0.83
C GLU A 94 10.27 11.06 -0.01
N ARG A 95 9.11 10.45 0.28
CA ARG A 95 8.64 9.25 -0.44
C ARG A 95 7.87 9.57 -1.71
N LYS A 96 7.11 10.67 -1.73
CA LYS A 96 6.29 11.04 -2.90
C LYS A 96 7.11 11.73 -3.99
N HIS A 97 8.15 12.46 -3.59
CA HIS A 97 9.00 13.27 -4.46
C HIS A 97 10.48 13.09 -4.08
N PRO A 98 11.01 11.85 -4.15
CA PRO A 98 12.37 11.56 -3.73
C PRO A 98 13.41 12.40 -4.49
N GLU A 99 13.15 12.74 -5.76
CA GLU A 99 14.05 13.58 -6.57
C GLU A 99 14.23 15.00 -6.02
N ARG A 100 13.26 15.50 -5.25
CA ARG A 100 13.29 16.84 -4.65
C ARG A 100 13.68 16.84 -3.18
N TRP A 101 13.27 15.81 -2.45
CA TRP A 101 13.32 15.80 -0.98
C TRP A 101 14.11 14.65 -0.37
N ALA A 102 14.48 13.61 -1.13
CA ALA A 102 15.28 12.53 -0.56
C ALA A 102 16.64 13.05 -0.09
N LYS A 103 17.12 12.47 1.02
CA LYS A 103 18.49 12.69 1.46
C LYS A 103 19.45 12.33 0.34
N ARG A 104 20.28 13.29 -0.04
CA ARG A 104 21.40 13.04 -0.95
C ARG A 104 22.50 12.39 -0.14
N ASP A 105 23.01 11.26 -0.59
CA ASP A 105 24.28 10.79 -0.08
C ASP A 105 25.34 11.84 -0.41
N PRO A 106 26.20 12.25 0.53
CA PRO A 106 27.40 12.96 0.16
C PRO A 106 28.17 12.01 -0.74
N GLY A 107 28.30 12.38 -2.03
CA GLY A 107 29.14 11.64 -2.95
C GLY A 107 30.57 11.55 -2.41
N PRO A 108 31.40 10.61 -2.90
CA PRO A 108 32.80 10.56 -2.52
C PRO A 108 33.50 11.83 -3.06
N GLY A 109 33.65 12.85 -2.21
CA GLY A 109 34.33 14.09 -2.59
C GLY A 109 33.83 15.35 -1.87
N ASP A 110 33.66 15.30 -0.55
CA ASP A 110 33.74 16.51 0.26
C ASP A 110 34.51 16.22 1.56
N ASP A 111 35.77 15.84 1.36
CA ASP A 111 36.87 15.91 2.30
C ASP A 111 37.44 17.34 2.35
N GLY A 112 36.55 18.35 2.24
CA GLY A 112 36.84 19.73 2.58
C GLY A 112 37.50 19.81 3.97
N PRO A 113 38.45 20.74 4.16
CA PRO A 113 39.29 20.75 5.35
C PRO A 113 38.41 20.79 6.57
N LYS A 114 38.54 19.77 7.44
CA LYS A 114 37.97 19.84 8.78
C LYS A 114 38.69 21.00 9.44
N ASP A 115 38.00 22.11 9.66
CA ASP A 115 38.50 23.19 10.49
C ASP A 115 38.91 22.59 11.82
N GLU A 116 40.22 22.37 11.96
CA GLU A 116 40.82 21.89 13.19
C GLU A 116 40.67 23.05 14.17
N VAL A 117 39.74 22.90 15.10
CA VAL A 117 39.58 23.86 16.20
C VAL A 117 40.87 23.82 17.00
N VAL A 118 41.79 24.73 16.69
CA VAL A 118 42.96 24.99 17.52
C VAL A 118 42.44 25.60 18.81
N VAL A 119 42.34 24.77 19.84
CA VAL A 119 42.19 25.23 21.22
C VAL A 119 43.50 25.91 21.58
N ILE A 120 43.52 27.23 21.46
CA ILE A 120 44.61 28.06 21.98
C ILE A 120 44.47 28.04 23.50
N GLY A 121 45.45 27.42 24.18
CA GLY A 121 45.56 27.38 25.63
C GLY A 121 45.99 28.71 26.24
#